data_AF-A0A8D8XSN9-F1
#
_entry.id   AF-A0A8D8XSN9-F1
#
_cell.length_a   1.000
_cell.length_b   1.000
_cell.length_c   1.000
_cell.angle_alpha   90.00
_cell.angle_beta   90.00
_cell.angle_gamma   90.00
#
_symmetry.space_group_name_H-M   'P 1'
#
loop_
_entity.id
_entity.type
_entity.pdbx_description
1 polymer ?
#
loop_
_entity_poly.entity_id
_entity_poly.type
_entity_poly.pdbx_seq_one_letter_code
_entity_poly.pdbx_strand_id
1 'polypeptide(L)'
;MECIIQVFPDEFHLATLTAFLKSCAELQPGVNVKNILIALIDRLSLYAQKNKEFNTLFETFSEQVASIVQSRIAMPAEDIVALQVSLINLALKCYPDKVDYIDKILQTTVETFQKLNIERVEYNTPVSRELMRLLKIFIDQYNNVLTVIQLTYFAPLMELFDFYGRKSVSAYLISNALTNETLIPTSESVDSILTIMSSLVQDQDDQPAEEEDPEDFAEEQGLLGRFVHQFKSDVPDQQYLILSTARKHFQLGGKKRIKHTLPPLVFQAYQLASQFSALREEDEMWSKKCSKIFRFCHQIILSLIKAELAELPLRLFLQGAMTIGSIDFENHETISYEFISQALSLYEEEISESKCQLAAITLLVGTFEKMSCFGEENAEPIRTQSALAASKLFKKPDQCSGVCTCSHLFWSGKNNQGEEIRDGKRVLECLKKGVRIASQCMDMSVQVQLFIELLNHYIYYFEKKNEHITVAMLNQLIGKIRDELANLESNEETEQISKHFTNTLFHLRNRLEGPPVEGISYEGLTL
;
A
#
# COMPACT_ATOMS: atom_id res chain seq x y z
N MET A 1 50.47 -0.27 24.98
CA MET A 1 50.21 -0.08 23.54
C MET A 1 49.28 1.11 23.29
N GLU A 2 48.10 1.16 23.90
CA GLU A 2 47.17 2.29 23.71
C GLU A 2 47.78 3.66 24.06
N CYS A 3 48.56 3.77 25.14
CA CYS A 3 49.25 5.02 25.48
C CYS A 3 50.25 5.46 24.39
N ILE A 4 50.85 4.53 23.64
CA ILE A 4 51.73 4.86 22.52
C ILE A 4 50.90 5.50 21.40
N ILE A 5 49.73 4.92 21.11
CA ILE A 5 48.78 5.48 20.15
C ILE A 5 48.35 6.87 20.58
N GLN A 6 48.03 7.11 21.86
CA GLN A 6 47.53 8.39 22.36
C GLN A 6 48.60 9.48 22.45
N VAL A 7 49.82 9.15 22.88
CA VAL A 7 50.87 10.15 23.19
C VAL A 7 51.67 10.58 21.95
N PHE A 8 51.95 9.66 21.02
CA PHE A 8 52.83 9.97 19.89
C PHE A 8 52.06 10.58 18.70
N PRO A 9 52.70 11.50 17.93
CA PRO A 9 52.15 12.06 16.69
C PRO A 9 51.78 11.03 15.61
N ASP A 10 50.84 11.39 14.75
CA ASP A 10 50.25 10.52 13.71
C ASP A 10 51.29 10.12 12.64
N GLU A 11 52.23 11.00 12.32
CA GLU A 11 53.32 10.76 11.37
C GLU A 11 54.21 9.58 11.77
N PHE A 12 54.49 9.42 13.07
CA PHE A 12 55.29 8.30 13.57
C PHE A 12 54.53 6.98 13.49
N HIS A 13 53.23 7.00 13.76
CA HIS A 13 52.37 5.82 13.61
C HIS A 13 52.28 5.38 12.15
N LEU A 14 52.24 6.32 11.20
CA LEU A 14 52.26 6.01 9.77
C LEU A 14 53.61 5.39 9.35
N ALA A 15 54.73 5.98 9.75
CA ALA A 15 56.05 5.49 9.37
C ALA A 15 56.38 4.10 9.96
N THR A 16 55.83 3.79 11.15
CA THR A 16 56.09 2.54 11.87
C THR A 16 54.91 1.56 11.87
N LEU A 17 53.90 1.78 11.02
CA LEU A 17 52.62 1.05 11.05
C LEU A 17 52.80 -0.47 11.01
N THR A 18 53.63 -0.96 10.09
CA THR A 18 53.88 -2.41 9.91
C THR A 18 54.59 -3.02 11.10
N ALA A 19 55.56 -2.30 11.70
CA ALA A 19 56.26 -2.75 12.90
C ALA A 19 55.31 -2.78 14.09
N PHE A 20 54.48 -1.75 14.27
CA PHE A 20 53.50 -1.66 15.35
C PHE A 20 52.45 -2.78 15.27
N LEU A 21 51.89 -3.04 14.08
CA LEU A 21 50.90 -4.10 13.86
C LEU A 21 51.49 -5.50 14.08
N LYS A 22 52.74 -5.75 13.70
CA LYS A 22 53.46 -7.00 14.03
C LYS A 22 53.62 -7.16 15.54
N SER A 23 54.02 -6.10 16.24
CA SER A 23 54.10 -6.13 17.71
C SER A 23 52.72 -6.37 18.36
N CYS A 24 51.63 -5.91 17.75
CA CYS A 24 50.27 -6.23 18.21
C CYS A 24 49.94 -7.73 18.05
N ALA A 25 50.44 -8.39 17.01
CA ALA A 25 50.29 -9.85 16.85
C ALA A 25 51.01 -10.64 17.96
N GLU A 26 52.16 -10.16 18.42
CA GLU A 26 53.00 -10.78 19.46
C GLU A 26 52.51 -10.55 20.90
N LEU A 27 51.48 -9.73 21.11
CA LEU A 27 50.92 -9.48 22.44
C LEU A 27 50.35 -10.77 23.06
N GLN A 28 50.24 -10.79 24.40
CA GLN A 28 49.64 -11.93 25.10
C GLN A 28 48.17 -12.16 24.67
N PRO A 29 47.68 -13.43 24.65
CA PRO A 29 46.34 -13.78 24.22
C PRO A 29 45.21 -13.07 24.98
N GLY A 30 45.39 -12.83 26.28
CA GLY A 30 44.39 -12.18 27.14
C GLY A 30 44.29 -10.65 26.97
N VAL A 31 45.16 -10.03 26.18
CA VAL A 31 45.09 -8.59 25.90
C VAL A 31 44.00 -8.31 24.86
N ASN A 32 43.10 -7.37 25.16
CA ASN A 32 42.08 -6.91 24.21
C ASN A 32 42.74 -6.07 23.10
N VAL A 33 43.11 -6.74 22.01
CA VAL A 33 43.76 -6.13 20.84
C VAL A 33 42.76 -5.29 20.02
N LYS A 34 41.47 -5.62 20.06
CA LYS A 34 40.41 -4.90 19.36
C LYS A 34 40.43 -3.41 19.70
N ASN A 35 40.37 -3.04 20.97
CA ASN A 35 40.31 -1.62 21.36
C ASN A 35 41.56 -0.84 20.89
N ILE A 36 42.73 -1.49 20.91
CA ILE A 36 43.99 -0.90 20.46
C ILE A 36 43.95 -0.64 18.95
N LEU A 37 43.51 -1.63 18.16
CA LEU A 37 43.44 -1.51 16.71
C LEU A 37 42.36 -0.51 16.28
N ILE A 38 41.18 -0.52 16.90
CA ILE A 38 40.11 0.45 16.62
C ILE A 38 40.60 1.87 16.90
N ALA A 39 41.23 2.12 18.06
CA ALA A 39 41.77 3.44 18.39
C ALA A 39 42.84 3.91 17.39
N LEU A 40 43.69 3.00 16.90
CA LEU A 40 44.69 3.32 15.87
C LEU A 40 44.02 3.66 14.53
N ILE A 41 43.06 2.84 14.08
CA ILE A 41 42.34 3.02 12.83
C ILE A 41 41.56 4.33 12.84
N ASP A 42 40.81 4.62 13.91
CA ASP A 42 40.03 5.85 14.03
C ASP A 42 40.92 7.09 13.99
N ARG A 43 42.03 7.07 14.73
CA ARG A 43 42.99 8.18 14.76
C ARG A 43 43.62 8.42 13.39
N LEU A 44 44.04 7.37 12.71
CA LEU A 44 44.62 7.48 11.37
C LEU A 44 43.58 7.83 10.30
N SER A 45 42.31 7.43 10.47
CA SER A 45 41.22 7.84 9.59
C SER A 45 41.00 9.36 9.62
N LEU A 46 41.06 9.97 10.81
CA LEU A 46 40.94 11.42 10.98
C LEU A 46 42.12 12.18 10.38
N TYR A 47 43.32 11.62 10.51
CA TYR A 47 44.52 12.18 9.91
C TYR A 47 44.50 12.09 8.37
N ALA A 48 44.13 10.93 7.84
CA ALA A 48 44.03 10.69 6.39
C ALA A 48 43.00 11.62 5.71
N GLN A 49 41.87 11.90 6.37
CA GLN A 49 40.90 12.89 5.88
C GLN A 49 41.48 14.30 5.72
N LYS A 50 42.41 14.70 6.60
CA LYS A 50 43.03 16.03 6.55
C LYS A 50 44.11 16.14 5.48
N ASN A 51 44.88 15.07 5.27
CA ASN A 51 46.11 15.15 4.49
C ASN A 51 46.06 14.46 3.11
N LYS A 52 45.01 13.74 2.73
CA LYS A 52 44.72 13.16 1.37
C LYS A 52 45.85 12.40 0.63
N GLU A 53 47.04 12.24 1.22
CA GLU A 53 48.26 11.86 0.50
C GLU A 53 48.62 10.37 0.57
N PHE A 54 47.90 9.54 1.35
CA PHE A 54 48.27 8.14 1.54
C PHE A 54 47.24 7.17 0.96
N ASN A 55 47.58 6.56 -0.19
CA ASN A 55 46.73 5.66 -0.97
C ASN A 55 46.77 4.17 -0.59
N THR A 56 47.65 3.74 0.33
CA THR A 56 47.87 2.30 0.65
C THR A 56 47.54 1.91 2.10
N LEU A 57 46.99 2.84 2.89
CA LEU A 57 46.60 2.61 4.28
C LEU A 57 45.65 1.43 4.43
N PHE A 58 44.62 1.37 3.57
CA PHE A 58 43.61 0.33 3.63
C PHE A 58 44.19 -1.06 3.36
N GLU A 59 45.01 -1.22 2.32
CA GLU A 59 45.64 -2.50 1.96
C GLU A 59 46.56 -3.00 3.08
N THR A 60 47.38 -2.10 3.62
CA THR A 60 48.28 -2.43 4.73
C THR A 60 47.49 -2.88 5.97
N PHE A 61 46.42 -2.17 6.32
CA PHE A 61 45.57 -2.57 7.44
C PHE A 61 44.83 -3.88 7.18
N SER A 62 44.27 -4.08 5.99
CA SER A 62 43.54 -5.28 5.61
C SER A 62 44.42 -6.53 5.71
N GLU A 63 45.64 -6.49 5.17
CA GLU A 63 46.59 -7.60 5.24
C GLU A 63 47.05 -7.89 6.67
N GLN A 64 47.40 -6.84 7.42
CA GLN A 64 47.91 -7.01 8.78
C GLN A 64 46.81 -7.43 9.76
N VAL A 65 45.58 -6.93 9.62
CA VAL A 65 44.44 -7.39 10.42
C VAL A 65 44.15 -8.86 10.10
N ALA A 66 44.17 -9.27 8.83
CA ALA A 66 44.02 -10.68 8.46
C ALA A 66 45.13 -11.55 9.08
N SER A 67 46.38 -11.09 9.07
CA SER A 67 47.50 -11.78 9.72
C SER A 67 47.32 -11.87 11.24
N ILE A 68 46.84 -10.82 11.89
CA ILE A 68 46.59 -10.81 13.34
C ILE A 68 45.49 -11.83 13.68
N VAL A 69 44.39 -11.84 12.92
CA VAL A 69 43.30 -12.81 13.09
C VAL A 69 43.79 -14.25 12.91
N GLN A 70 44.64 -14.52 11.91
CA GLN A 70 45.21 -15.86 11.70
C GLN A 70 46.20 -16.29 12.79
N SER A 71 47.00 -15.35 13.32
CA SER A 71 48.00 -15.66 14.35
C SER A 71 47.39 -15.97 15.73
N ARG A 72 46.16 -15.52 15.98
CA ARG A 72 45.49 -15.62 17.27
C ARG A 72 44.51 -16.79 17.29
N ILE A 73 44.78 -17.77 18.15
CA ILE A 73 44.01 -19.01 18.29
C ILE A 73 42.60 -18.78 18.89
N ALA A 74 42.36 -17.67 19.59
CA ALA A 74 41.13 -17.44 20.36
C ALA A 74 40.64 -15.99 20.31
N MET A 75 40.46 -15.42 19.12
CA MET A 75 39.74 -14.14 18.97
C MET A 75 38.23 -14.40 18.80
N PRO A 76 37.35 -13.80 19.62
CA PRO A 76 35.91 -13.92 19.44
C PRO A 76 35.46 -13.38 18.07
N ALA A 77 34.45 -14.01 17.47
CA ALA A 77 33.90 -13.56 16.18
C ALA A 77 33.39 -12.10 16.23
N GLU A 78 32.85 -11.67 17.37
CA GLU A 78 32.44 -10.28 17.61
C GLU A 78 33.59 -9.30 17.38
N ASP A 79 34.77 -9.62 17.90
CA ASP A 79 35.92 -8.73 17.83
C ASP A 79 36.45 -8.64 16.39
N ILE A 80 36.39 -9.75 15.64
CA ILE A 80 36.73 -9.78 14.22
C ILE A 80 35.78 -8.89 13.42
N VAL A 81 34.47 -9.02 13.62
CA VAL A 81 33.48 -8.19 12.91
C VAL A 81 33.62 -6.71 13.29
N ALA A 82 33.86 -6.39 14.56
CA ALA A 82 34.10 -5.01 15.00
C ALA A 82 35.34 -4.38 14.34
N LEU A 83 36.40 -5.18 14.12
CA LEU A 83 37.57 -4.74 13.35
C LEU A 83 37.19 -4.49 11.87
N GLN A 84 36.39 -5.37 11.26
CA GLN A 84 35.90 -5.16 9.89
C GLN A 84 35.03 -3.89 9.78
N VAL A 85 34.15 -3.61 10.74
CA VAL A 85 33.38 -2.36 10.80
C VAL A 85 34.31 -1.14 10.82
N SER A 86 35.38 -1.20 11.61
CA SER A 86 36.36 -0.12 11.71
C SER A 86 37.16 0.06 10.41
N LEU A 87 37.52 -1.05 9.74
CA LEU A 87 38.16 -1.03 8.43
C LEU A 87 37.26 -0.44 7.34
N ILE A 88 35.95 -0.69 7.40
CA ILE A 88 34.98 -0.05 6.48
C ILE A 88 34.91 1.43 6.76
N ASN A 89 34.76 1.85 8.02
CA ASN A 89 34.73 3.27 8.35
C ASN A 89 36.01 4.00 7.88
N LEU A 90 37.16 3.34 7.96
CA LEU A 90 38.41 3.84 7.36
C LEU A 90 38.30 3.94 5.83
N ALA A 91 37.87 2.86 5.17
CA ALA A 91 37.71 2.81 3.71
C ALA A 91 36.75 3.90 3.23
N LEU A 92 35.62 4.09 3.91
CA LEU A 92 34.62 5.11 3.60
C LEU A 92 35.15 6.54 3.80
N LYS A 93 35.85 6.78 4.90
CA LYS A 93 36.40 8.12 5.20
C LYS A 93 37.56 8.51 4.27
N CYS A 94 38.35 7.54 3.82
CA CYS A 94 39.58 7.80 3.06
C CYS A 94 39.40 7.59 1.54
N TYR A 95 38.53 6.66 1.13
CA TYR A 95 38.34 6.23 -0.27
C TYR A 95 36.85 6.07 -0.61
N PRO A 96 36.06 7.17 -0.62
CA PRO A 96 34.63 7.09 -0.91
C PRO A 96 34.31 6.53 -2.30
N ASP A 97 35.23 6.68 -3.27
CA ASP A 97 35.00 6.32 -4.68
C ASP A 97 35.39 4.86 -5.02
N LYS A 98 36.01 4.11 -4.10
CA LYS A 98 36.52 2.75 -4.37
C LYS A 98 35.63 1.66 -3.78
N VAL A 99 34.65 1.23 -4.57
CA VAL A 99 33.70 0.13 -4.28
C VAL A 99 34.43 -1.21 -4.05
N ASP A 100 35.54 -1.46 -4.76
CA ASP A 100 36.30 -2.71 -4.69
C ASP A 100 36.82 -3.04 -3.28
N TYR A 101 37.15 -2.01 -2.49
CA TYR A 101 37.62 -2.19 -1.13
C TYR A 101 36.51 -2.65 -0.19
N ILE A 102 35.27 -2.24 -0.44
CA ILE A 102 34.09 -2.68 0.30
C ILE A 102 33.81 -4.15 0.01
N ASP A 103 33.83 -4.54 -1.26
CA ASP A 103 33.60 -5.94 -1.66
C ASP A 103 34.69 -6.88 -1.12
N LYS A 104 35.96 -6.43 -1.08
CA LYS A 104 37.06 -7.18 -0.45
C LYS A 104 36.84 -7.40 1.05
N ILE A 105 36.25 -6.43 1.76
CA ILE A 105 35.93 -6.58 3.19
C ILE A 105 34.78 -7.58 3.38
N LEU A 106 33.75 -7.49 2.55
CA LEU A 106 32.63 -8.45 2.56
C LEU A 106 33.13 -9.87 2.30
N GLN A 107 33.97 -10.05 1.28
CA GLN A 107 34.63 -11.33 0.99
C GLN A 107 35.42 -11.86 2.19
N THR A 108 36.29 -11.03 2.77
CA THR A 108 37.10 -11.40 3.94
C THR A 108 36.22 -11.78 5.12
N THR A 109 35.10 -11.09 5.30
CA THR A 109 34.12 -11.40 6.34
C THR A 109 33.51 -12.78 6.10
N VAL A 110 32.95 -13.05 4.92
CA VAL A 110 32.40 -14.37 4.55
C VAL A 110 33.42 -15.49 4.74
N GLU A 111 34.64 -15.34 4.23
CA GLU A 111 35.70 -16.33 4.38
C GLU A 111 36.06 -16.59 5.85
N THR A 112 35.99 -15.56 6.71
CA THR A 112 36.29 -15.71 8.13
C THR A 112 35.16 -16.44 8.86
N PHE A 113 33.89 -16.15 8.54
CA PHE A 113 32.75 -16.90 9.08
C PHE A 113 32.78 -18.37 8.66
N GLN A 114 33.14 -18.66 7.41
CA GLN A 114 33.35 -20.02 6.91
C GLN A 114 34.46 -20.76 7.67
N LYS A 115 35.61 -20.10 7.91
CA LYS A 115 36.72 -20.69 8.69
C LYS A 115 36.35 -20.98 10.14
N LEU A 116 35.46 -20.18 10.72
CA LEU A 116 34.97 -20.33 12.09
C LEU A 116 33.80 -21.32 12.21
N ASN A 117 33.34 -21.92 11.11
CA ASN A 117 32.15 -22.81 11.04
C ASN A 117 30.90 -22.19 11.69
N ILE A 118 30.70 -20.89 11.51
CA ILE A 118 29.48 -20.21 11.99
C ILE A 118 28.44 -20.34 10.88
N GLU A 119 27.53 -21.30 11.05
CA GLU A 119 26.45 -21.56 10.08
C GLU A 119 25.26 -20.62 10.26
N ARG A 120 25.00 -20.14 11.48
CA ARG A 120 23.86 -19.26 11.78
C ARG A 120 24.15 -18.30 12.92
N VAL A 121 23.79 -17.04 12.72
CA VAL A 121 23.94 -15.95 13.69
C VAL A 121 22.57 -15.61 14.27
N GLU A 122 22.35 -15.95 15.53
CA GLU A 122 21.11 -15.62 16.26
C GLU A 122 20.96 -14.11 16.50
N TYR A 123 19.72 -13.64 16.45
CA TYR A 123 19.35 -12.26 16.66
C TYR A 123 19.75 -11.77 18.05
N ASN A 124 20.14 -10.50 18.12
CA ASN A 124 20.52 -9.82 19.36
C ASN A 124 21.79 -10.32 20.05
N THR A 125 22.49 -11.32 19.48
CA THR A 125 23.86 -11.66 19.88
C THR A 125 24.81 -10.50 19.57
N PRO A 126 25.93 -10.36 20.30
CA PRO A 126 26.87 -9.27 20.02
C PRO A 126 27.46 -9.35 18.60
N VAL A 127 27.67 -10.56 18.08
CA VAL A 127 28.08 -10.80 16.68
C VAL A 127 27.01 -10.30 15.72
N SER A 128 25.73 -10.59 15.96
CA SER A 128 24.61 -10.11 15.15
C SER A 128 24.54 -8.59 15.12
N ARG A 129 24.69 -7.93 16.27
CA ARG A 129 24.65 -6.45 16.35
C ARG A 129 25.77 -5.81 15.54
N GLU A 130 26.99 -6.33 15.64
CA GLU A 130 28.12 -5.81 14.87
C GLU A 130 27.99 -6.13 13.37
N LEU A 131 27.49 -7.31 13.01
CA LEU A 131 27.25 -7.67 11.61
C LEU A 131 26.11 -6.85 11.00
N MET A 132 25.04 -6.57 11.75
CA MET A 132 23.99 -5.66 11.33
C MET A 132 24.54 -4.24 11.16
N ARG A 133 25.41 -3.77 12.07
CA ARG A 133 26.08 -2.47 11.93
C ARG A 133 26.93 -2.42 10.66
N LEU A 134 27.65 -3.50 10.35
CA LEU A 134 28.40 -3.67 9.10
C LEU A 134 27.50 -3.45 7.88
N LEU A 135 26.39 -4.19 7.80
CA LEU A 135 25.46 -4.11 6.67
C LEU A 135 24.76 -2.75 6.56
N LYS A 136 24.35 -2.16 7.68
CA LYS A 136 23.71 -0.83 7.69
C LYS A 136 24.64 0.25 7.15
N ILE A 137 25.93 0.22 7.50
CA ILE A 137 26.92 1.17 6.99
C ILE A 137 27.02 1.09 5.45
N PHE A 138 26.94 -0.11 4.86
CA PHE A 138 26.95 -0.24 3.40
C PHE A 138 25.69 0.34 2.76
N ILE A 139 24.52 0.06 3.36
CA ILE A 139 23.25 0.60 2.89
C ILE A 139 23.26 2.14 2.92
N ASP A 140 23.75 2.72 4.02
CA ASP A 140 23.81 4.18 4.21
C ASP A 140 24.83 4.87 3.32
N GLN A 141 25.91 4.18 2.93
CA GLN A 141 26.92 4.80 2.07
C GLN A 141 26.46 4.86 0.62
N TYR A 142 25.95 3.74 0.07
CA TYR A 142 25.57 3.72 -1.33
C TYR A 142 24.28 4.49 -1.60
N ASN A 143 23.37 4.58 -0.62
CA ASN A 143 22.05 5.22 -0.74
C ASN A 143 21.22 4.75 -1.95
N ASN A 144 21.65 3.68 -2.60
CA ASN A 144 21.05 3.10 -3.77
C ASN A 144 21.03 1.58 -3.61
N VAL A 145 19.83 1.02 -3.52
CA VAL A 145 19.66 -0.44 -3.34
C VAL A 145 20.22 -1.23 -4.52
N LEU A 146 20.24 -0.66 -5.73
CA LEU A 146 20.75 -1.36 -6.92
C LEU A 146 22.25 -1.63 -6.82
N THR A 147 23.03 -0.69 -6.29
CA THR A 147 24.48 -0.88 -6.13
C THR A 147 24.79 -1.82 -4.96
N VAL A 148 23.99 -1.77 -3.88
CA VAL A 148 24.13 -2.69 -2.74
C VAL A 148 23.93 -4.14 -3.18
N ILE A 149 23.03 -4.39 -4.13
CA ILE A 149 22.70 -5.75 -4.59
C ILE A 149 23.68 -6.27 -5.64
N GLN A 150 24.39 -5.39 -6.33
CA GLN A 150 25.49 -5.78 -7.21
C GLN A 150 26.70 -6.31 -6.41
N LEU A 151 26.78 -6.04 -5.11
CA LEU A 151 27.85 -6.56 -4.25
C LEU A 151 27.74 -8.08 -4.14
N THR A 152 28.78 -8.78 -4.58
CA THR A 152 28.72 -10.23 -4.80
C THR A 152 28.54 -11.01 -3.51
N TYR A 153 29.04 -10.45 -2.41
CA TYR A 153 29.08 -11.08 -1.09
C TYR A 153 27.99 -10.60 -0.13
N PHE A 154 27.09 -9.71 -0.56
CA PHE A 154 26.00 -9.23 0.29
C PHE A 154 24.94 -10.31 0.54
N ALA A 155 24.48 -11.02 -0.50
CA ALA A 155 23.49 -12.08 -0.36
C ALA A 155 23.97 -13.26 0.52
N PRO A 156 25.20 -13.78 0.37
CA PRO A 156 25.73 -14.81 1.28
C PRO A 156 25.79 -14.38 2.75
N LEU A 157 26.06 -13.10 3.04
CA LEU A 157 26.05 -12.61 4.42
C LEU A 157 24.64 -12.51 5.00
N MET A 158 23.64 -12.20 4.17
CA MET A 158 22.23 -12.21 4.59
C MET A 158 21.78 -13.63 4.97
N GLU A 159 22.23 -14.67 4.26
CA GLU A 159 21.89 -16.06 4.57
C GLU A 159 22.42 -16.53 5.94
N LEU A 160 23.51 -15.94 6.45
CA LEU A 160 24.07 -16.27 7.77
C LEU A 160 23.21 -15.80 8.95
N PHE A 161 22.36 -14.79 8.75
CA PHE A 161 21.47 -14.29 9.80
C PHE A 161 20.30 -15.25 10.04
N ASP A 162 19.78 -15.26 11.26
CA ASP A 162 18.47 -15.82 11.53
C ASP A 162 17.31 -14.99 10.95
N PHE A 163 16.08 -15.48 11.12
CA PHE A 163 14.88 -14.85 10.59
C PHE A 163 14.75 -13.37 11.02
N TYR A 164 14.89 -13.08 12.31
CA TYR A 164 14.76 -11.71 12.84
C TYR A 164 15.88 -10.78 12.36
N GLY A 165 17.13 -11.27 12.25
CA GLY A 165 18.23 -10.50 11.67
C GLY A 165 17.98 -10.14 10.20
N ARG A 166 17.59 -11.12 9.37
CA ARG A 166 17.26 -10.88 7.95
C ARG A 166 16.09 -9.93 7.80
N LYS A 167 15.06 -10.08 8.65
CA LYS A 167 13.88 -9.21 8.69
C LYS A 167 14.25 -7.75 8.98
N SER A 168 15.05 -7.52 10.03
CA SER A 168 15.49 -6.18 10.44
C SER A 168 16.35 -5.48 9.37
N VAL A 169 17.32 -6.20 8.79
CA VAL A 169 18.18 -5.65 7.74
C VAL A 169 17.36 -5.36 6.47
N SER A 170 16.43 -6.23 6.10
CA SER A 170 15.55 -6.02 4.94
C SER A 170 14.63 -4.82 5.15
N ALA A 171 14.07 -4.63 6.35
CA ALA A 171 13.24 -3.47 6.66
C ALA A 171 14.05 -2.16 6.60
N TYR A 172 15.31 -2.19 7.05
CA TYR A 172 16.23 -1.07 6.94
C TYR A 172 16.57 -0.74 5.48
N LEU A 173 16.83 -1.77 4.66
CA LEU A 173 17.07 -1.63 3.22
C LEU A 173 15.89 -0.95 2.53
N ILE A 174 14.65 -1.39 2.81
CA ILE A 174 13.43 -0.77 2.27
C ILE A 174 13.31 0.68 2.73
N SER A 175 13.55 0.95 4.02
CA SER A 175 13.44 2.31 4.56
C SER A 175 14.45 3.28 3.93
N ASN A 176 15.68 2.82 3.70
CA ASN A 176 16.69 3.60 2.97
C ASN A 176 16.27 3.85 1.52
N ALA A 177 15.79 2.81 0.83
CA ALA A 177 15.29 2.92 -0.55
C ALA A 177 14.15 3.93 -0.68
N LEU A 178 13.22 3.92 0.28
CA LEU A 178 12.09 4.84 0.34
C LEU A 178 12.53 6.27 0.65
N THR A 179 13.49 6.45 1.55
CA THR A 179 14.01 7.78 1.93
C THR A 179 14.77 8.44 0.77
N ASN A 180 15.48 7.64 -0.03
CA ASN A 180 16.26 8.11 -1.17
C ASN A 180 15.49 8.07 -2.50
N GLU A 181 14.21 7.67 -2.48
CA GLU A 181 13.33 7.54 -3.66
C GLU A 181 13.98 6.76 -4.83
N THR A 182 14.68 5.67 -4.51
CA THR A 182 15.43 4.89 -5.50
C THR A 182 14.48 4.11 -6.41
N LEU A 183 14.40 4.47 -7.68
CA LEU A 183 13.58 3.77 -8.67
C LEU A 183 14.24 2.47 -9.12
N ILE A 184 13.42 1.43 -9.30
CA ILE A 184 13.87 0.10 -9.75
C ILE A 184 13.26 -0.19 -11.13
N PRO A 185 14.04 -0.02 -12.21
CA PRO A 185 13.50 -0.01 -13.57
C PRO A 185 13.53 -1.37 -14.29
N THR A 186 14.11 -2.42 -13.70
CA THR A 186 14.27 -3.73 -14.34
C THR A 186 13.67 -4.89 -13.54
N SER A 187 13.15 -5.90 -14.24
CA SER A 187 12.58 -7.09 -13.60
C SER A 187 13.63 -7.93 -12.87
N GLU A 188 14.87 -7.97 -13.38
CA GLU A 188 15.98 -8.71 -12.77
C GLU A 188 16.39 -8.09 -11.43
N SER A 189 16.43 -6.76 -11.35
CA SER A 189 16.69 -6.07 -10.08
C SER A 189 15.57 -6.32 -9.08
N VAL A 190 14.30 -6.29 -9.49
CA VAL A 190 13.17 -6.64 -8.61
C VAL A 190 13.26 -8.09 -8.13
N ASP A 191 13.60 -9.04 -9.00
CA ASP A 191 13.77 -10.44 -8.63
C ASP A 191 14.87 -10.61 -7.56
N SER A 192 16.03 -9.97 -7.79
CA SER A 192 17.17 -10.03 -6.87
C SER A 192 16.82 -9.40 -5.51
N ILE A 193 16.17 -8.22 -5.53
CA ILE A 193 15.72 -7.49 -4.33
C ILE A 193 14.75 -8.34 -3.51
N LEU A 194 13.70 -8.88 -4.14
CA LEU A 194 12.67 -9.65 -3.44
C LEU A 194 13.20 -11.00 -2.93
N THR A 195 14.20 -11.58 -3.61
CA THR A 195 14.88 -12.80 -3.14
C THR A 195 15.69 -12.53 -1.87
N ILE A 196 16.46 -11.43 -1.84
CA ILE A 196 17.21 -11.01 -0.65
C ILE A 196 16.26 -10.71 0.52
N MET A 197 15.12 -10.10 0.23
CA MET A 197 14.09 -9.75 1.22
C MET A 197 13.05 -10.86 1.42
N SER A 198 13.38 -12.10 1.07
CA SER A 198 12.47 -13.24 1.18
C SER A 198 11.88 -13.40 2.59
N SER A 199 12.64 -13.07 3.64
CA SER A 199 12.14 -13.04 5.03
C SER A 199 10.90 -12.16 5.23
N LEU A 200 10.79 -11.02 4.54
CA LEU A 200 9.62 -10.12 4.58
C LEU A 200 8.53 -10.53 3.59
N VAL A 201 8.90 -11.18 2.50
CA VAL A 201 7.98 -11.54 1.41
C VAL A 201 7.23 -12.84 1.67
N GLN A 202 7.92 -13.89 2.13
CA GLN A 202 7.37 -15.23 2.31
C GLN A 202 7.66 -15.80 3.70
N ASP A 203 6.77 -16.65 4.19
CA ASP A 203 6.99 -17.40 5.43
C ASP A 203 8.21 -18.32 5.24
N GLN A 204 9.10 -18.37 6.23
CA GLN A 204 10.33 -19.17 6.17
C GLN A 204 10.22 -20.36 7.12
N ASP A 205 10.86 -21.47 6.78
CA ASP A 205 10.90 -22.68 7.63
C ASP A 205 11.53 -22.41 9.00
N ASP A 206 12.35 -21.36 9.09
CA ASP A 206 13.08 -20.97 10.28
C ASP A 206 12.40 -19.88 11.11
N GLN A 207 11.16 -19.53 10.76
CA GLN A 207 10.34 -18.54 11.44
C GLN A 207 9.84 -19.09 12.80
N PRO A 208 10.06 -18.37 13.91
CA PRO A 208 9.55 -18.78 15.21
C PRO A 208 8.02 -18.74 15.23
N ALA A 209 7.41 -19.68 15.96
CA ALA A 209 5.94 -19.83 16.05
C ALA A 209 5.26 -18.77 16.95
N GLU A 210 6.00 -17.77 17.41
CA GLU A 210 5.44 -16.69 18.22
C GLU A 210 4.56 -15.78 17.36
N GLU A 211 3.39 -15.42 17.88
CA GLU A 211 2.53 -14.44 17.23
C GLU A 211 3.18 -13.05 17.35
N GLU A 212 3.67 -12.53 16.23
CA GLU A 212 4.13 -11.14 16.15
C GLU A 212 2.97 -10.18 16.44
N ASP A 213 3.29 -9.03 17.02
CA ASP A 213 2.33 -7.96 17.25
C ASP A 213 1.66 -7.58 15.92
N PRO A 214 0.31 -7.62 15.82
CA PRO A 214 -0.41 -7.24 14.62
C PRO A 214 -0.08 -5.82 14.12
N GLU A 215 0.26 -4.89 15.01
CA GLU A 215 0.61 -3.51 14.66
C GLU A 215 1.99 -3.45 14.00
N ASP A 216 3.02 -4.02 14.64
CA ASP A 216 4.38 -4.09 14.09
C ASP A 216 4.40 -4.79 12.72
N PHE A 217 3.69 -5.91 12.60
CA PHE A 217 3.55 -6.63 11.34
C PHE A 217 2.86 -5.78 10.26
N ALA A 218 1.87 -4.97 10.63
CA ALA A 218 1.19 -4.10 9.69
C ALA A 218 2.09 -2.94 9.23
N GLU A 219 2.92 -2.36 10.11
CA GLU A 219 3.88 -1.33 9.74
C GLU A 219 4.91 -1.85 8.74
N GLU A 220 5.48 -3.03 9.01
CA GLU A 220 6.47 -3.67 8.14
C GLU A 220 5.89 -4.02 6.76
N GLN A 221 4.71 -4.62 6.73
CA GLN A 221 4.04 -4.92 5.46
C GLN A 221 3.59 -3.64 4.76
N GLY A 222 3.31 -2.57 5.51
CA GLY A 222 3.11 -1.23 4.98
C GLY A 222 4.34 -0.65 4.30
N LEU A 223 5.55 -0.88 4.85
CA LEU A 223 6.82 -0.51 4.19
C LEU A 223 6.98 -1.25 2.86
N LEU A 224 6.69 -2.55 2.83
CA LEU A 224 6.74 -3.34 1.60
C LEU A 224 5.70 -2.86 0.58
N GLY A 225 4.49 -2.52 1.02
CA GLY A 225 3.46 -1.92 0.18
C GLY A 225 3.87 -0.56 -0.41
N ARG A 226 4.56 0.29 0.38
CA ARG A 226 5.15 1.55 -0.12
C ARG A 226 6.28 1.28 -1.11
N PHE A 227 7.09 0.26 -0.86
CA PHE A 227 8.22 -0.11 -1.71
C PHE A 227 7.78 -0.54 -3.11
N VAL A 228 6.61 -1.17 -3.24
CA VAL A 228 6.00 -1.48 -4.55
C VAL A 228 5.92 -0.23 -5.42
N HIS A 229 5.63 0.95 -4.85
CA HIS A 229 5.56 2.20 -5.61
C HIS A 229 6.88 2.67 -6.23
N GLN A 230 8.03 2.16 -5.76
CA GLN A 230 9.35 2.45 -6.32
C GLN A 230 9.71 1.54 -7.52
N PHE A 231 8.92 0.49 -7.76
CA PHE A 231 9.03 -0.33 -8.97
C PHE A 231 8.46 0.44 -10.17
N LYS A 232 9.29 1.28 -10.79
CA LYS A 232 8.91 2.09 -11.95
C LYS A 232 9.98 2.01 -13.02
N SER A 233 9.52 1.72 -14.23
CA SER A 233 10.28 1.76 -15.47
C SER A 233 9.64 2.77 -16.43
N ASP A 234 10.47 3.46 -17.21
CA ASP A 234 9.99 4.37 -18.26
C ASP A 234 9.37 3.62 -19.44
N VAL A 235 9.67 2.32 -19.56
CA VAL A 235 9.16 1.46 -20.64
C VAL A 235 7.95 0.67 -20.13
N PRO A 236 6.74 0.86 -20.71
CA PRO A 236 5.51 0.21 -20.24
C PRO A 236 5.56 -1.33 -20.26
N ASP A 237 6.19 -1.92 -21.28
CA ASP A 237 6.33 -3.38 -21.36
C ASP A 237 7.27 -3.92 -20.28
N GLN A 238 8.33 -3.18 -19.95
CA GLN A 238 9.23 -3.51 -18.85
C GLN A 238 8.51 -3.37 -17.50
N GLN A 239 7.67 -2.33 -17.35
CA GLN A 239 6.82 -2.17 -16.18
C GLN A 239 5.89 -3.38 -15.98
N TYR A 240 5.29 -3.92 -17.05
CA TYR A 240 4.48 -5.13 -16.95
C TYR A 240 5.30 -6.35 -16.47
N LEU A 241 6.53 -6.51 -16.97
CA LEU A 241 7.42 -7.59 -16.52
C LEU A 241 7.78 -7.44 -15.04
N ILE A 242 8.08 -6.23 -14.59
CA ILE A 242 8.34 -5.93 -13.18
C ILE A 242 7.16 -6.32 -12.30
N LEU A 243 5.94 -5.87 -12.65
CA LEU A 243 4.73 -6.23 -11.91
C LEU A 243 4.49 -7.74 -11.91
N SER A 244 4.77 -8.42 -13.02
CA SER A 244 4.65 -9.87 -13.12
C SER A 244 5.65 -10.62 -12.24
N THR A 245 6.89 -10.13 -12.12
CA THR A 245 7.91 -10.70 -11.23
C THR A 245 7.54 -10.45 -9.77
N ALA A 246 7.15 -9.23 -9.43
CA ALA A 246 6.69 -8.87 -8.09
C ALA A 246 5.51 -9.73 -7.64
N ARG A 247 4.54 -9.97 -8.53
CA ARG A 247 3.41 -10.88 -8.25
C ARG A 247 3.86 -12.28 -7.86
N LYS A 248 4.81 -12.87 -8.59
CA LYS A 248 5.28 -14.25 -8.33
C LYS A 248 5.82 -14.39 -6.91
N HIS A 249 6.60 -13.40 -6.48
CA HIS A 249 7.17 -13.34 -5.13
C HIS A 249 6.10 -13.10 -4.07
N PHE A 250 5.22 -12.09 -4.23
CA PHE A 250 4.21 -11.79 -3.22
C PHE A 250 3.14 -12.87 -3.07
N GLN A 251 2.86 -13.66 -4.10
CA GLN A 251 1.93 -14.80 -3.99
C GLN A 251 2.42 -15.89 -3.04
N LEU A 252 3.72 -15.97 -2.76
CA LEU A 252 4.31 -16.90 -1.79
C LEU A 252 4.12 -16.43 -0.34
N GLY A 253 3.69 -15.18 -0.11
CA GLY A 253 3.56 -14.55 1.21
C GLY A 253 2.45 -15.02 2.12
N GLY A 254 1.67 -16.03 1.72
CA GLY A 254 0.56 -16.55 2.51
C GLY A 254 -0.58 -15.54 2.72
N LYS A 255 -1.62 -15.93 3.47
CA LYS A 255 -2.86 -15.12 3.63
C LYS A 255 -2.63 -13.79 4.36
N LYS A 256 -1.71 -13.75 5.33
CA LYS A 256 -1.49 -12.57 6.19
C LYS A 256 -0.78 -11.41 5.48
N ARG A 257 0.15 -11.69 4.56
CA ARG A 257 0.98 -10.65 3.89
C ARG A 257 0.32 -10.11 2.63
N ILE A 258 -0.35 -10.99 1.86
CA ILE A 258 -0.95 -10.61 0.57
C ILE A 258 -2.00 -9.51 0.68
N LYS A 259 -2.66 -9.36 1.84
CA LYS A 259 -3.64 -8.30 2.10
C LYS A 259 -3.05 -6.89 1.97
N HIS A 260 -1.74 -6.75 2.20
CA HIS A 260 -1.03 -5.46 2.22
C HIS A 260 -0.23 -5.22 0.95
N THR A 261 0.34 -6.26 0.35
CA THR A 261 1.28 -6.15 -0.78
C THR A 261 0.62 -6.22 -2.15
N LEU A 262 -0.47 -6.99 -2.30
CA LEU A 262 -1.16 -7.15 -3.58
C LEU A 262 -2.00 -5.92 -4.00
N PRO A 263 -2.69 -5.18 -3.10
CA PRO A 263 -3.46 -4.00 -3.52
C PRO A 263 -2.60 -2.90 -4.19
N PRO A 264 -1.43 -2.51 -3.67
CA PRO A 264 -0.53 -1.59 -4.37
C PRO A 264 -0.15 -2.06 -5.78
N LEU A 265 0.06 -3.37 -5.95
CA LEU A 265 0.37 -3.97 -7.25
C LEU A 265 -0.80 -3.84 -8.24
N VAL A 266 -2.03 -4.02 -7.77
CA VAL A 266 -3.25 -3.81 -8.58
C VAL A 266 -3.38 -2.35 -8.99
N PHE A 267 -3.13 -1.40 -8.07
CA PHE A 267 -3.17 0.02 -8.40
C PHE A 267 -2.11 0.43 -9.42
N GLN A 268 -0.88 -0.07 -9.30
CA GLN A 268 0.15 0.15 -10.32
C GLN A 268 -0.23 -0.46 -11.66
N ALA A 269 -0.85 -1.64 -11.67
CA ALA A 269 -1.35 -2.25 -12.90
C ALA A 269 -2.47 -1.40 -13.55
N TYR A 270 -3.38 -0.79 -12.77
CA TYR A 270 -4.38 0.15 -13.29
C TYR A 270 -3.76 1.44 -13.85
N GLN A 271 -2.74 1.98 -13.18
CA GLN A 271 -1.96 3.11 -13.72
C GLN A 271 -1.28 2.74 -15.03
N LEU A 272 -0.68 1.55 -15.11
CA LEU A 272 -0.06 1.04 -16.33
C LEU A 272 -1.08 0.88 -17.47
N ALA A 273 -2.30 0.39 -17.17
CA ALA A 273 -3.37 0.32 -18.17
C ALA A 273 -3.74 1.71 -18.72
N SER A 274 -3.76 2.74 -17.86
CA SER A 274 -4.01 4.12 -18.27
C SER A 274 -2.85 4.69 -19.10
N GLN A 275 -1.60 4.33 -18.80
CA GLN A 275 -0.43 4.70 -19.59
C GLN A 275 -0.46 4.06 -21.00
N PHE A 276 -0.82 2.77 -21.11
CA PHE A 276 -1.01 2.13 -22.41
C PHE A 276 -2.13 2.79 -23.24
N SER A 277 -3.18 3.27 -22.58
CA SER A 277 -4.24 4.03 -23.26
C SER A 277 -3.76 5.38 -23.79
N ALA A 278 -2.87 6.07 -23.06
CA ALA A 278 -2.26 7.31 -23.54
C ALA A 278 -1.35 7.08 -24.76
N LEU A 279 -0.73 5.91 -24.85
CA LEU A 279 0.17 5.50 -25.95
C LEU A 279 -0.57 4.81 -27.12
N ARG A 280 -1.88 4.99 -27.23
CA ARG A 280 -2.73 4.35 -28.28
C ARG A 280 -2.27 4.61 -29.72
N GLU A 281 -1.57 5.71 -29.96
CA GLU A 281 -1.11 6.10 -31.30
C GLU A 281 0.21 5.42 -31.69
N GLU A 282 0.99 4.96 -30.71
CA GLU A 282 2.32 4.37 -30.91
C GLU A 282 2.28 2.83 -30.94
N ASP A 283 1.31 2.20 -30.26
CA ASP A 283 1.23 0.75 -30.12
C ASP A 283 -0.11 0.19 -30.63
N GLU A 284 -0.10 -0.47 -31.79
CA GLU A 284 -1.29 -1.12 -32.36
C GLU A 284 -1.86 -2.26 -31.48
N MET A 285 -1.06 -2.84 -30.57
CA MET A 285 -1.48 -3.93 -29.69
C MET A 285 -1.92 -3.47 -28.30
N TRP A 286 -2.07 -2.15 -28.06
CA TRP A 286 -2.42 -1.58 -26.76
C TRP A 286 -3.69 -2.21 -26.16
N SER A 287 -4.74 -2.45 -26.97
CA SER A 287 -6.01 -3.07 -26.54
C SER A 287 -5.82 -4.49 -25.97
N LYS A 288 -4.99 -5.31 -26.63
CA LYS A 288 -4.65 -6.67 -26.16
C LYS A 288 -3.81 -6.62 -24.89
N LYS A 289 -2.89 -5.64 -24.77
CA LYS A 289 -2.08 -5.42 -23.57
C LYS A 289 -2.95 -4.99 -22.38
N CYS A 290 -3.88 -4.05 -22.56
CA CYS A 290 -4.87 -3.66 -21.55
C CYS A 290 -5.70 -4.86 -21.08
N SER A 291 -6.23 -5.66 -22.03
CA SER A 291 -6.96 -6.89 -21.69
C SER A 291 -6.13 -7.87 -20.86
N LYS A 292 -4.84 -8.02 -21.18
CA LYS A 292 -3.91 -8.87 -20.42
C LYS A 292 -3.65 -8.32 -19.01
N ILE A 293 -3.52 -7.00 -18.86
CA ILE A 293 -3.36 -6.33 -17.56
C ILE A 293 -4.60 -6.53 -16.69
N PHE A 294 -5.81 -6.37 -17.23
CA PHE A 294 -7.03 -6.59 -16.45
C PHE A 294 -7.23 -8.05 -16.06
N ARG A 295 -6.87 -9.02 -16.93
CA ARG A 295 -6.81 -10.44 -16.53
C ARG A 295 -5.77 -10.69 -15.44
N PHE A 296 -4.64 -9.99 -15.48
CA PHE A 296 -3.62 -10.05 -14.42
C PHE A 296 -4.16 -9.51 -13.08
N CYS A 297 -4.83 -8.34 -13.08
CA CYS A 297 -5.48 -7.79 -11.89
C CYS A 297 -6.57 -8.72 -11.35
N HIS A 298 -7.40 -9.25 -12.24
CA HIS A 298 -8.48 -10.19 -11.91
C HIS A 298 -7.96 -11.39 -11.12
N GLN A 299 -6.88 -12.03 -11.61
CA GLN A 299 -6.27 -13.17 -10.91
C GLN A 299 -5.68 -12.79 -9.54
N ILE A 300 -5.12 -11.58 -9.40
CA ILE A 300 -4.63 -11.08 -8.10
C ILE A 300 -5.79 -10.91 -7.13
N ILE A 301 -6.90 -10.31 -7.58
CA ILE A 301 -8.08 -10.08 -6.75
C ILE A 301 -8.71 -11.43 -6.33
N LEU A 302 -8.77 -12.42 -7.22
CA LEU A 302 -9.20 -13.78 -6.86
C LEU A 302 -8.30 -14.44 -5.81
N SER A 303 -6.98 -14.19 -5.85
CA SER A 303 -6.08 -14.66 -4.79
C SER A 303 -6.39 -14.00 -3.43
N LEU A 304 -6.83 -12.75 -3.42
CA LEU A 304 -7.28 -12.07 -2.20
C LEU A 304 -8.61 -12.61 -1.68
N ILE A 305 -9.54 -12.98 -2.56
CA ILE A 305 -10.80 -13.64 -2.15
C ILE A 305 -10.50 -14.99 -1.49
N LYS A 306 -9.58 -15.79 -2.06
CA LYS A 306 -9.09 -17.05 -1.46
C LYS A 306 -8.41 -16.84 -0.09
N ALA A 307 -8.02 -15.62 0.22
CA ALA A 307 -7.46 -15.23 1.51
C ALA A 307 -8.52 -14.83 2.54
N GLU A 308 -9.81 -15.07 2.24
CA GLU A 308 -10.97 -14.75 3.09
C GLU A 308 -11.14 -13.23 3.33
N LEU A 309 -10.73 -12.41 2.36
CA LEU A 309 -11.01 -10.97 2.35
C LEU A 309 -12.21 -10.69 1.44
N ALA A 310 -13.26 -10.06 1.99
CA ALA A 310 -14.45 -9.71 1.23
C ALA A 310 -14.46 -8.23 0.81
N GLU A 311 -14.17 -7.35 1.77
CA GLU A 311 -14.33 -5.91 1.61
C GLU A 311 -13.30 -5.24 0.70
N LEU A 312 -12.05 -5.69 0.77
CA LEU A 312 -10.95 -5.13 -0.01
C LEU A 312 -11.05 -5.55 -1.50
N PRO A 313 -11.25 -6.84 -1.84
CA PRO A 313 -11.46 -7.25 -3.23
C PRO A 313 -12.66 -6.58 -3.89
N LEU A 314 -13.77 -6.37 -3.16
CA LEU A 314 -14.94 -5.65 -3.67
C LEU A 314 -14.55 -4.25 -4.15
N ARG A 315 -13.81 -3.50 -3.33
CA ARG A 315 -13.36 -2.14 -3.70
C ARG A 315 -12.38 -2.17 -4.87
N LEU A 316 -11.49 -3.16 -4.93
CA LEU A 316 -10.55 -3.33 -6.05
C LEU A 316 -11.28 -3.67 -7.36
N PHE A 317 -12.29 -4.54 -7.33
CA PHE A 317 -13.12 -4.82 -8.51
C PHE A 317 -13.86 -3.57 -8.98
N LEU A 318 -14.43 -2.79 -8.07
CA LEU A 318 -15.15 -1.57 -8.44
C LEU A 318 -14.21 -0.49 -9.00
N GLN A 319 -13.02 -0.30 -8.43
CA GLN A 319 -12.00 0.59 -9.01
C GLN A 319 -11.50 0.09 -10.37
N GLY A 320 -11.32 -1.22 -10.51
CA GLY A 320 -11.00 -1.85 -11.80
C GLY A 320 -12.07 -1.59 -12.84
N ALA A 321 -13.34 -1.78 -12.49
CA ALA A 321 -14.48 -1.52 -13.37
C ALA A 321 -14.53 -0.03 -13.80
N MET A 322 -14.31 0.91 -12.87
CA MET A 322 -14.22 2.34 -13.22
C MET A 322 -13.07 2.64 -14.18
N THR A 323 -11.89 2.04 -13.93
CA THR A 323 -10.71 2.24 -14.78
C THR A 323 -10.96 1.67 -16.18
N ILE A 324 -11.54 0.47 -16.26
CA ILE A 324 -11.95 -0.14 -17.54
C ILE A 324 -12.96 0.74 -18.24
N GLY A 325 -13.97 1.25 -17.54
CA GLY A 325 -14.99 2.11 -18.12
C GLY A 325 -14.49 3.47 -18.60
N SER A 326 -13.29 3.90 -18.16
CA SER A 326 -12.61 5.10 -18.67
C SER A 326 -11.70 4.85 -19.87
N ILE A 327 -11.39 3.59 -20.17
CA ILE A 327 -10.48 3.18 -21.25
C ILE A 327 -11.30 2.44 -22.32
N ASP A 328 -11.43 3.05 -23.50
CA ASP A 328 -12.22 2.50 -24.61
C ASP A 328 -11.43 1.44 -25.41
N PHE A 329 -11.09 0.30 -24.79
CA PHE A 329 -10.39 -0.81 -25.45
C PHE A 329 -11.34 -1.95 -25.87
N GLU A 330 -10.95 -2.81 -26.81
CA GLU A 330 -11.84 -3.90 -27.28
C GLU A 330 -12.25 -4.84 -26.12
N ASN A 331 -13.55 -5.13 -26.00
CA ASN A 331 -14.16 -5.91 -24.91
C ASN A 331 -14.16 -5.24 -23.52
N HIS A 332 -13.93 -3.92 -23.43
CA HIS A 332 -14.00 -3.18 -22.16
C HIS A 332 -15.36 -3.40 -21.45
N GLU A 333 -16.46 -3.38 -22.18
CA GLU A 333 -17.82 -3.58 -21.64
C GLU A 333 -17.97 -4.95 -20.97
N THR A 334 -17.56 -6.03 -21.65
CA THR A 334 -17.67 -7.41 -21.13
C THR A 334 -16.82 -7.62 -19.88
N ILE A 335 -15.57 -7.13 -19.90
CA ILE A 335 -14.66 -7.28 -18.76
C ILE A 335 -15.15 -6.43 -17.58
N SER A 336 -15.65 -5.22 -17.86
CA SER A 336 -16.25 -4.37 -16.84
C SER A 336 -17.50 -5.00 -16.21
N TYR A 337 -18.35 -5.64 -17.02
CA TYR A 337 -19.52 -6.36 -16.54
C TYR A 337 -19.12 -7.53 -15.64
N GLU A 338 -18.10 -8.30 -16.04
CA GLU A 338 -17.57 -9.40 -15.23
C GLU A 338 -17.05 -8.91 -13.87
N PHE A 339 -16.33 -7.79 -13.83
CA PHE A 339 -15.82 -7.21 -12.58
C PHE A 339 -16.95 -6.77 -11.64
N ILE A 340 -17.99 -6.12 -12.17
CA ILE A 340 -19.16 -5.72 -11.36
C ILE A 340 -19.96 -6.93 -10.90
N SER A 341 -20.17 -7.91 -11.78
CA SER A 341 -20.88 -9.15 -11.43
C SER A 341 -20.15 -9.89 -10.31
N GLN A 342 -18.82 -9.97 -10.34
CA GLN A 342 -18.05 -10.59 -9.27
C GLN A 342 -18.07 -9.78 -7.97
N ALA A 343 -18.08 -8.45 -8.05
CA ALA A 343 -18.28 -7.60 -6.88
C ALA A 343 -19.68 -7.80 -6.25
N LEU A 344 -20.73 -7.96 -7.07
CA LEU A 344 -22.08 -8.29 -6.62
C LEU A 344 -22.15 -9.68 -5.98
N SER A 345 -21.55 -10.70 -6.60
CA SER A 345 -21.46 -12.05 -6.01
C SER A 345 -20.74 -12.02 -4.66
N LEU A 346 -19.61 -11.31 -4.56
CA LEU A 346 -18.86 -11.19 -3.32
C LEU A 346 -19.65 -10.46 -2.22
N TYR A 347 -20.44 -9.45 -2.60
CA TYR A 347 -21.36 -8.78 -1.69
C TYR A 347 -22.45 -9.74 -1.17
N GLU A 348 -23.03 -10.59 -2.03
CA GLU A 348 -24.11 -11.50 -1.66
C GLU A 348 -23.63 -12.69 -0.81
N GLU A 349 -22.42 -13.20 -1.05
CA GLU A 349 -21.90 -14.43 -0.43
C GLU A 349 -21.09 -14.17 0.85
N GLU A 350 -20.23 -13.16 0.88
CA GLU A 350 -19.19 -13.02 1.91
C GLU A 350 -19.42 -11.85 2.88
N ILE A 351 -20.12 -10.79 2.47
CA ILE A 351 -20.35 -9.60 3.32
C ILE A 351 -21.59 -9.81 4.19
N SER A 352 -21.40 -10.14 5.46
CA SER A 352 -22.48 -10.39 6.43
C SER A 352 -22.81 -9.20 7.33
N GLU A 353 -21.87 -8.28 7.57
CA GLU A 353 -22.07 -7.16 8.50
C GLU A 353 -22.95 -6.06 7.88
N SER A 354 -24.08 -5.73 8.53
CA SER A 354 -25.08 -4.75 8.05
C SER A 354 -24.50 -3.39 7.67
N LYS A 355 -23.55 -2.85 8.45
CA LYS A 355 -22.92 -1.55 8.17
C LYS A 355 -22.06 -1.62 6.91
N CYS A 356 -21.29 -2.68 6.78
CA CYS A 356 -20.42 -2.91 5.63
C CYS A 356 -21.24 -3.22 4.37
N GLN A 357 -22.37 -3.92 4.49
CA GLN A 357 -23.32 -4.12 3.39
C GLN A 357 -23.85 -2.80 2.84
N LEU A 358 -24.33 -1.89 3.70
CA LEU A 358 -24.82 -0.58 3.27
C LEU A 358 -23.71 0.25 2.59
N ALA A 359 -22.50 0.25 3.16
CA ALA A 359 -21.36 0.94 2.58
C ALA A 359 -20.98 0.36 1.20
N ALA A 360 -20.95 -0.97 1.08
CA ALA A 360 -20.62 -1.68 -0.16
C ALA A 360 -21.65 -1.41 -1.26
N ILE A 361 -22.96 -1.50 -0.97
CA ILE A 361 -24.00 -1.24 -1.96
C ILE A 361 -24.02 0.24 -2.38
N THR A 362 -23.80 1.17 -1.45
CA THR A 362 -23.71 2.60 -1.76
C THR A 362 -22.53 2.90 -2.67
N LEU A 363 -21.37 2.26 -2.40
CA LEU A 363 -20.17 2.41 -3.23
C LEU A 363 -20.36 1.77 -4.62
N LEU A 364 -21.04 0.62 -4.70
CA LEU A 364 -21.38 -0.03 -5.96
C LEU A 364 -22.30 0.85 -6.82
N VAL A 365 -23.35 1.39 -6.22
CA VAL A 365 -24.29 2.32 -6.87
C VAL A 365 -23.56 3.57 -7.36
N GLY A 366 -22.75 4.21 -6.51
CA GLY A 366 -21.99 5.40 -6.90
C GLY A 366 -20.89 5.13 -7.93
N THR A 367 -20.34 3.91 -7.95
CA THR A 367 -19.41 3.47 -8.99
C THR A 367 -20.15 3.34 -10.32
N PHE A 368 -21.25 2.60 -10.35
CA PHE A 368 -22.03 2.36 -11.55
C PHE A 368 -22.65 3.64 -12.12
N GLU A 369 -23.06 4.59 -11.28
CA GLU A 369 -23.54 5.91 -11.71
C GLU A 369 -22.50 6.69 -12.51
N LYS A 370 -21.22 6.59 -12.14
CA LYS A 370 -20.12 7.28 -12.84
C LYS A 370 -19.73 6.63 -14.16
N MET A 371 -20.07 5.36 -14.35
CA MET A 371 -19.70 4.58 -15.53
C MET A 371 -20.63 4.90 -16.70
N SER A 372 -20.05 5.05 -17.89
CA SER A 372 -20.78 5.30 -19.14
C SER A 372 -20.47 4.26 -20.21
N CYS A 373 -19.91 3.12 -19.83
CA CYS A 373 -19.41 2.10 -20.76
C CYS A 373 -20.39 0.94 -21.03
N PHE A 374 -21.58 0.95 -20.42
CA PHE A 374 -22.56 -0.14 -20.56
C PHE A 374 -23.71 0.20 -21.50
N GLY A 375 -23.98 -0.72 -22.42
CA GLY A 375 -25.21 -0.75 -23.19
C GLY A 375 -26.40 -1.02 -22.29
N GLU A 376 -27.60 -0.67 -22.76
CA GLU A 376 -28.84 -0.82 -22.00
C GLU A 376 -29.08 -2.28 -21.56
N GLU A 377 -28.72 -3.25 -22.42
CA GLU A 377 -28.85 -4.69 -22.17
C GLU A 377 -28.02 -5.17 -20.97
N ASN A 378 -26.81 -4.66 -20.78
CA ASN A 378 -25.93 -5.02 -19.66
C ASN A 378 -26.19 -4.14 -18.43
N ALA A 379 -26.65 -2.92 -18.62
CA ALA A 379 -26.91 -1.98 -17.54
C ALA A 379 -28.18 -2.31 -16.74
N GLU A 380 -29.26 -2.72 -17.41
CA GLU A 380 -30.54 -3.02 -16.75
C GLU A 380 -30.47 -4.15 -15.71
N PRO A 381 -29.81 -5.30 -15.98
CA PRO A 381 -29.60 -6.34 -14.98
C PRO A 381 -28.87 -5.83 -13.73
N ILE A 382 -27.78 -5.06 -13.91
CA ILE A 382 -27.00 -4.51 -12.79
C ILE A 382 -27.85 -3.55 -11.94
N ARG A 383 -28.64 -2.68 -12.57
CA ARG A 383 -29.55 -1.76 -11.84
C ARG A 383 -30.58 -2.52 -11.03
N THR A 384 -31.20 -3.52 -11.65
CA THR A 384 -32.25 -4.32 -11.01
C THR A 384 -31.69 -5.15 -9.87
N GLN A 385 -30.53 -5.79 -10.07
CA GLN A 385 -29.86 -6.56 -9.03
C GLN A 385 -29.40 -5.67 -7.88
N SER A 386 -28.85 -4.48 -8.15
CA SER A 386 -28.47 -3.50 -7.12
C SER A 386 -29.68 -3.05 -6.29
N ALA A 387 -30.80 -2.74 -6.94
CA ALA A 387 -32.05 -2.37 -6.26
C ALA A 387 -32.64 -3.54 -5.44
N LEU A 388 -32.51 -4.78 -5.92
CA LEU A 388 -32.90 -5.97 -5.20
C LEU A 388 -32.02 -6.18 -3.96
N ALA A 389 -30.70 -6.08 -4.11
CA ALA A 389 -29.71 -6.17 -3.05
C ALA A 389 -29.95 -5.12 -1.95
N ALA A 390 -30.19 -3.85 -2.33
CA ALA A 390 -30.55 -2.80 -1.39
C ALA A 390 -31.84 -3.10 -0.62
N SER A 391 -32.84 -3.72 -1.26
CA SER A 391 -34.08 -4.09 -0.59
C SER A 391 -33.98 -5.34 0.30
N LYS A 392 -32.92 -6.13 0.17
CA LYS A 392 -32.62 -7.31 1.00
C LYS A 392 -31.75 -7.00 2.23
N LEU A 393 -31.29 -5.75 2.39
CA LEU A 393 -30.55 -5.33 3.59
C LEU A 393 -31.32 -5.69 4.86
N PHE A 394 -30.66 -5.96 5.98
CA PHE A 394 -31.37 -6.44 7.17
C PHE A 394 -32.16 -5.33 7.89
N LYS A 395 -31.52 -4.18 8.13
CA LYS A 395 -32.12 -3.06 8.87
C LYS A 395 -33.01 -2.21 7.98
N LYS A 396 -34.19 -1.83 8.47
CA LYS A 396 -35.17 -0.99 7.73
C LYS A 396 -34.64 0.39 7.34
N PRO A 397 -33.91 1.13 8.20
CA PRO A 397 -33.31 2.40 7.81
C PRO A 397 -32.28 2.25 6.69
N ASP A 398 -31.43 1.23 6.78
CA ASP A 398 -30.43 0.90 5.76
C ASP A 398 -31.11 0.49 4.44
N GLN A 399 -32.17 -0.33 4.48
CA GLN A 399 -32.99 -0.68 3.31
C GLN A 399 -33.58 0.57 2.64
N CYS A 400 -34.16 1.48 3.42
CA CYS A 400 -34.77 2.71 2.91
C CYS A 400 -33.72 3.57 2.23
N SER A 401 -32.61 3.83 2.92
CA SER A 401 -31.47 4.62 2.40
C SER A 401 -30.90 4.00 1.13
N GLY A 402 -30.62 2.69 1.13
CA GLY A 402 -30.08 1.99 -0.03
C GLY A 402 -31.02 2.04 -1.25
N VAL A 403 -32.33 1.83 -1.06
CA VAL A 403 -33.32 1.93 -2.14
C VAL A 403 -33.42 3.36 -2.69
N CYS A 404 -33.30 4.37 -1.82
CA CYS A 404 -33.24 5.77 -2.24
C CYS A 404 -31.98 6.03 -3.06
N THR A 405 -30.81 5.56 -2.63
CA THR A 405 -29.57 5.69 -3.40
C THR A 405 -29.69 5.01 -4.78
N CYS A 406 -30.28 3.81 -4.84
CA CYS A 406 -30.51 3.11 -6.11
C CYS A 406 -31.43 3.87 -7.07
N SER A 407 -32.26 4.81 -6.59
CA SER A 407 -33.09 5.65 -7.48
C SER A 407 -32.25 6.50 -8.44
N HIS A 408 -31.03 6.90 -8.02
CA HIS A 408 -30.11 7.67 -8.87
C HIS A 408 -29.67 6.90 -10.11
N LEU A 409 -29.58 5.56 -10.03
CA LEU A 409 -29.23 4.71 -11.18
C LEU A 409 -30.21 4.80 -12.34
N PHE A 410 -31.48 5.13 -12.06
CA PHE A 410 -32.53 5.28 -13.07
C PHE A 410 -32.68 6.73 -13.56
N TRP A 411 -31.99 7.68 -12.91
CA TRP A 411 -32.06 9.09 -13.27
C TRP A 411 -30.74 9.61 -13.86
N SER A 412 -29.70 9.72 -13.02
CA SER A 412 -28.37 10.23 -13.37
C SER A 412 -27.42 9.15 -13.90
N GLY A 413 -27.84 7.88 -13.91
CA GLY A 413 -27.13 6.81 -14.58
C GLY A 413 -26.90 7.14 -16.06
N LYS A 414 -25.65 7.02 -16.50
CA LYS A 414 -25.24 7.31 -17.88
C LYS A 414 -25.43 6.09 -18.78
N ASN A 415 -25.86 6.35 -20.01
CA ASN A 415 -25.82 5.37 -21.10
C ASN A 415 -24.47 5.38 -21.83
N ASN A 416 -24.29 4.46 -22.79
CA ASN A 416 -23.14 4.42 -23.70
C ASN A 416 -22.81 5.74 -24.41
N GLN A 417 -23.77 6.66 -24.53
CA GLN A 417 -23.58 7.98 -25.14
C GLN A 417 -23.26 9.09 -24.11
N GLY A 418 -23.10 8.73 -22.83
CA GLY A 418 -22.88 9.67 -21.73
C GLY A 418 -24.13 10.44 -21.30
N GLU A 419 -25.28 10.17 -21.91
CA GLU A 419 -26.56 10.81 -21.60
C GLU A 419 -27.24 10.16 -20.38
N GLU A 420 -27.92 10.98 -19.60
CA GLU A 420 -28.74 10.57 -18.46
C GLU A 420 -30.04 9.90 -18.95
N ILE A 421 -30.37 8.72 -18.42
CA ILE A 421 -31.55 7.94 -18.83
C ILE A 421 -32.87 8.62 -18.48
N ARG A 422 -32.90 9.36 -17.36
CA ARG A 422 -34.08 10.10 -16.87
C ARG A 422 -35.38 9.28 -16.87
N ASP A 423 -35.32 8.01 -16.44
CA ASP A 423 -36.51 7.17 -16.29
C ASP A 423 -37.27 7.52 -15.00
N GLY A 424 -38.12 8.55 -15.08
CA GLY A 424 -38.86 9.04 -13.94
C GLY A 424 -39.90 8.06 -13.37
N LYS A 425 -40.33 7.04 -14.14
CA LYS A 425 -41.27 6.02 -13.66
C LYS A 425 -40.59 5.09 -12.65
N ARG A 426 -39.41 4.54 -13.00
CA ARG A 426 -38.64 3.67 -12.10
C ARG A 426 -38.16 4.43 -10.85
N VAL A 427 -37.77 5.70 -10.99
CA VAL A 427 -37.45 6.57 -9.84
C VAL A 427 -38.62 6.67 -8.88
N LEU A 428 -39.83 6.91 -9.39
CA LEU A 428 -41.03 6.99 -8.56
C LEU A 428 -41.35 5.64 -7.87
N GLU A 429 -41.12 4.51 -8.53
CA GLU A 429 -41.27 3.20 -7.93
C GLU A 429 -40.30 2.96 -6.76
N CYS A 430 -39.02 3.33 -6.93
CA CYS A 430 -38.01 3.28 -5.87
C CYS A 430 -38.41 4.16 -4.69
N LEU A 431 -38.82 5.41 -4.93
CA LEU A 431 -39.24 6.32 -3.87
C LEU A 431 -40.51 5.83 -3.14
N LYS A 432 -41.52 5.33 -3.88
CA LYS A 432 -42.71 4.70 -3.28
C LYS A 432 -42.37 3.45 -2.48
N LYS A 433 -41.34 2.70 -2.87
CA LYS A 433 -40.82 1.56 -2.10
C LYS A 433 -40.09 2.04 -0.85
N GLY A 434 -39.29 3.10 -0.94
CA GLY A 434 -38.65 3.77 0.19
C GLY A 434 -39.65 4.24 1.25
N VAL A 435 -40.72 4.94 0.84
CA VAL A 435 -41.83 5.37 1.73
C VAL A 435 -42.48 4.18 2.43
N ARG A 436 -42.75 3.08 1.70
CA ARG A 436 -43.31 1.84 2.29
C ARG A 436 -42.37 1.22 3.32
N ILE A 437 -41.06 1.23 3.09
CA ILE A 437 -40.06 0.70 4.02
C ILE A 437 -39.93 1.60 5.25
N ALA A 438 -39.94 2.93 5.07
CA ALA A 438 -39.94 3.90 6.17
C ALA A 438 -41.18 3.73 7.06
N SER A 439 -42.37 3.52 6.48
CA SER A 439 -43.59 3.20 7.24
C SER A 439 -43.53 1.87 8.01
N GLN A 440 -42.64 0.95 7.66
CA GLN A 440 -42.42 -0.31 8.38
C GLN A 440 -41.37 -0.19 9.50
N CYS A 441 -40.75 0.98 9.66
CA CYS A 441 -39.84 1.24 10.77
C CYS A 441 -40.66 1.34 12.07
N MET A 442 -40.24 0.61 13.11
CA MET A 442 -40.93 0.58 14.41
C MET A 442 -40.59 1.79 15.28
N ASP A 443 -39.39 2.35 15.09
CA ASP A 443 -38.93 3.53 15.83
C ASP A 443 -39.44 4.80 15.15
N MET A 444 -40.30 5.54 15.85
CA MET A 444 -40.93 6.76 15.35
C MET A 444 -39.90 7.87 15.07
N SER A 445 -38.84 7.98 15.87
CA SER A 445 -37.81 9.02 15.68
C SER A 445 -37.05 8.80 14.37
N VAL A 446 -36.58 7.56 14.18
CA VAL A 446 -35.89 7.13 12.95
C VAL A 446 -36.82 7.19 11.74
N GLN A 447 -38.10 6.83 11.92
CA GLN A 447 -39.11 6.92 10.86
C GLN A 447 -39.29 8.36 10.36
N VAL A 448 -39.45 9.34 11.25
CA VAL A 448 -39.57 10.76 10.88
C VAL A 448 -38.30 11.25 10.18
N GLN A 449 -37.12 10.88 10.69
CA GLN A 449 -35.86 11.21 10.03
C GLN A 449 -35.80 10.66 8.59
N LEU A 450 -36.17 9.38 8.39
CA LEU A 450 -36.21 8.76 7.06
C LEU A 450 -37.21 9.45 6.14
N PHE A 451 -38.36 9.91 6.64
CA PHE A 451 -39.30 10.66 5.82
C PHE A 451 -38.76 12.03 5.40
N ILE A 452 -38.00 12.71 6.25
CA ILE A 452 -37.34 13.96 5.87
C ILE A 452 -36.23 13.71 4.84
N GLU A 453 -35.46 12.64 4.99
CA GLU A 453 -34.47 12.23 3.99
C GLU A 453 -35.13 11.89 2.65
N LEU A 454 -36.22 11.12 2.66
CA LEU A 454 -37.06 10.86 1.50
C LEU A 454 -37.57 12.16 0.88
N LEU A 455 -38.09 13.10 1.70
CA LEU A 455 -38.55 14.41 1.24
C LEU A 455 -37.45 15.11 0.46
N ASN A 456 -36.21 15.15 0.99
CA ASN A 456 -35.08 15.75 0.30
C ASN A 456 -34.77 15.06 -1.05
N HIS A 457 -34.91 13.73 -1.15
CA HIS A 457 -34.77 13.02 -2.43
C HIS A 457 -35.90 13.37 -3.41
N TYR A 458 -37.15 13.45 -2.95
CA TYR A 458 -38.28 13.90 -3.77
C TYR A 458 -38.08 15.33 -4.28
N ILE A 459 -37.57 16.24 -3.42
CA ILE A 459 -37.23 17.62 -3.78
C ILE A 459 -36.12 17.64 -4.83
N TYR A 460 -35.05 16.85 -4.64
CA TYR A 460 -33.96 16.76 -5.60
C TYR A 460 -34.45 16.39 -7.00
N TYR A 461 -35.28 15.35 -7.12
CA TYR A 461 -35.79 14.92 -8.42
C TYR A 461 -36.82 15.89 -9.00
N PHE A 462 -37.61 16.57 -8.15
CA PHE A 462 -38.50 17.64 -8.57
C PHE A 462 -37.69 18.83 -9.16
N GLU A 463 -36.62 19.25 -8.48
CA GLU A 463 -35.68 20.28 -8.96
C GLU A 463 -34.98 19.89 -10.27
N LYS A 464 -34.80 18.59 -10.52
CA LYS A 464 -34.21 18.07 -11.75
C LYS A 464 -35.22 17.90 -12.91
N LYS A 465 -36.45 18.42 -12.78
CA LYS A 465 -37.53 18.36 -13.78
C LYS A 465 -38.07 16.95 -14.05
N ASN A 466 -38.21 16.12 -13.01
CA ASN A 466 -38.93 14.86 -13.14
C ASN A 466 -40.45 15.09 -13.16
N GLU A 467 -41.07 15.02 -14.34
CA GLU A 467 -42.52 15.25 -14.53
C GLU A 467 -43.42 14.29 -13.72
N HIS A 468 -42.90 13.13 -13.32
CA HIS A 468 -43.66 12.14 -12.55
C HIS A 468 -43.79 12.48 -11.06
N ILE A 469 -42.97 13.41 -10.56
CA ILE A 469 -43.05 13.87 -9.16
C ILE A 469 -43.93 15.11 -9.12
N THR A 470 -45.10 14.97 -8.50
CA THR A 470 -46.07 16.05 -8.39
C THR A 470 -45.98 16.76 -7.05
N VAL A 471 -46.35 18.04 -7.05
CA VAL A 471 -46.46 18.86 -5.82
C VAL A 471 -47.42 18.22 -4.80
N ALA A 472 -48.45 17.52 -5.27
CA ALA A 472 -49.36 16.77 -4.41
C ALA A 472 -48.64 15.69 -3.56
N MET A 473 -47.64 15.00 -4.12
CA MET A 473 -46.86 13.99 -3.38
C MET A 473 -45.96 14.64 -2.33
N LEU A 474 -45.37 15.80 -2.65
CA LEU A 474 -44.58 16.58 -1.69
C LEU A 474 -45.45 17.04 -0.51
N ASN A 475 -46.63 17.61 -0.79
CA ASN A 475 -47.57 18.04 0.24
C ASN A 475 -48.05 16.87 1.12
N GLN A 476 -48.30 15.70 0.52
CA GLN A 476 -48.66 14.49 1.28
C GLN A 476 -47.54 14.06 2.23
N LEU A 477 -46.29 14.09 1.78
CA LEU A 477 -45.15 13.71 2.61
C LEU A 477 -44.89 14.74 3.73
N ILE A 478 -44.98 16.04 3.42
CA ILE A 478 -44.88 17.13 4.40
C ILE A 478 -45.98 17.02 5.46
N GLY A 479 -47.22 16.73 5.05
CA GLY A 479 -48.33 16.51 5.96
C GLY A 479 -48.06 15.36 6.92
N LYS A 480 -47.62 14.21 6.39
CA LYS A 480 -47.24 13.04 7.20
C LYS A 480 -46.12 13.35 8.20
N ILE A 481 -45.07 14.06 7.76
CA ILE A 481 -43.96 14.44 8.63
C ILE A 481 -44.45 15.34 9.77
N ARG A 482 -45.36 16.30 9.50
CA ARG A 482 -45.94 17.16 10.56
C ARG A 482 -46.75 16.36 11.58
N ASP A 483 -47.57 15.43 11.10
CA ASP A 483 -48.42 14.59 11.95
C ASP A 483 -47.55 13.68 12.85
N GLU A 484 -46.51 13.06 12.29
CA GLU A 484 -45.62 12.18 13.04
C GLU A 484 -44.66 12.93 13.97
N LEU A 485 -44.16 14.11 13.55
CA LEU A 485 -43.32 14.97 14.40
C LEU A 485 -44.08 15.47 15.63
N ALA A 486 -45.40 15.72 15.51
CA ALA A 486 -46.24 16.11 16.63
C ALA A 486 -46.48 14.99 17.66
N ASN A 487 -46.29 13.72 17.24
CA ASN A 487 -46.46 12.55 18.10
C ASN A 487 -45.15 12.14 18.82
N LEU A 488 -44.02 12.80 18.53
CA LEU A 488 -42.74 12.49 19.15
C LEU A 488 -42.56 13.17 20.52
N GLU A 489 -41.94 12.46 21.44
CA GLU A 489 -41.51 13.03 22.72
C GLU A 489 -40.35 14.01 22.52
N SER A 490 -40.35 15.08 23.30
CA SER A 490 -39.35 16.15 23.20
C SER A 490 -38.02 15.73 23.82
N ASN A 491 -37.09 15.27 22.98
CA ASN A 491 -35.71 14.90 23.32
C ASN A 491 -34.71 15.70 22.46
N GLU A 492 -33.42 15.69 22.82
CA GLU A 492 -32.35 16.35 22.04
C GLU A 492 -32.31 15.88 20.58
N GLU A 493 -32.54 14.59 20.32
CA GLU A 493 -32.64 14.04 18.95
C GLU A 493 -33.84 14.60 18.19
N THR A 494 -35.01 14.67 18.83
CA THR A 494 -36.23 15.24 18.25
C THR A 494 -36.05 16.73 17.90
N GLU A 495 -35.31 17.49 18.71
CA GLU A 495 -34.97 18.88 18.39
C GLU A 495 -34.09 18.99 17.13
N GLN A 496 -33.13 18.09 16.96
CA GLN A 496 -32.29 18.06 15.75
C GLN A 496 -33.11 17.72 14.51
N ILE A 497 -34.00 16.72 14.61
CA ILE A 497 -34.92 16.33 13.52
C ILE A 497 -35.85 17.50 13.16
N SER A 498 -36.38 18.20 14.16
CA SER A 498 -37.23 19.39 13.97
C SER A 498 -36.47 20.54 13.29
N LYS A 499 -35.22 20.80 13.69
CA LYS A 499 -34.34 21.77 13.01
C LYS A 499 -34.06 21.36 11.56
N HIS A 500 -33.79 20.08 11.31
CA HIS A 500 -33.56 19.57 9.96
C HIS A 500 -34.79 19.78 9.06
N PHE A 501 -35.98 19.43 9.54
CA PHE A 501 -37.23 19.66 8.82
C PHE A 501 -37.48 21.16 8.58
N THR A 502 -37.25 22.01 9.57
CA THR A 502 -37.39 23.47 9.44
C THR A 502 -36.44 24.03 8.36
N ASN A 503 -35.20 23.54 8.31
CA ASN A 503 -34.24 23.91 7.27
C ASN A 503 -34.68 23.43 5.88
N THR A 504 -35.22 22.21 5.75
CA THR A 504 -35.79 21.72 4.48
C THR A 504 -36.97 22.58 4.02
N LEU A 505 -37.86 23.00 4.93
CA LEU A 505 -38.95 23.92 4.60
C LEU A 505 -38.43 25.30 4.20
N PHE A 506 -37.40 25.81 4.88
CA PHE A 506 -36.76 27.08 4.53
C PHE A 506 -36.11 27.01 3.14
N HIS A 507 -35.44 25.91 2.79
CA HIS A 507 -34.92 25.67 1.44
C HIS A 507 -36.05 25.73 0.40
N LEU A 508 -37.18 25.05 0.65
CA LEU A 508 -38.34 25.10 -0.24
C LEU A 508 -38.92 26.53 -0.38
N ARG A 509 -39.00 27.31 0.71
CA ARG A 509 -39.43 28.72 0.66
C ARG A 509 -38.47 29.58 -0.17
N ASN A 510 -37.16 29.42 0.02
CA ASN A 510 -36.17 30.14 -0.78
C ASN A 510 -36.25 29.80 -2.27
N ARG A 511 -36.55 28.54 -2.62
CA ARG A 511 -36.76 28.12 -4.02
C ARG A 511 -38.05 28.66 -4.63
N LEU A 512 -39.10 28.83 -3.81
CA LEU A 512 -40.35 29.50 -4.20
C LEU A 512 -40.17 31.02 -4.43
N GLU A 513 -39.34 31.67 -3.62
CA GLU A 513 -39.10 33.12 -3.67
C GLU A 513 -37.97 33.51 -4.65
N GLY A 514 -37.11 32.57 -5.06
CA GLY A 514 -36.05 32.77 -6.04
C GLY A 514 -36.54 32.93 -7.49
N PRO A 515 -35.69 33.41 -8.42
CA PRO A 515 -36.06 33.51 -9.82
C PRO A 515 -36.46 32.13 -10.37
N PRO A 516 -37.57 32.02 -11.12
CA PRO A 516 -38.05 30.74 -11.61
C PRO A 516 -36.98 30.10 -12.48
N VAL A 517 -36.49 28.94 -12.06
CA VAL A 517 -35.71 28.08 -12.94
C VAL A 517 -36.67 27.61 -14.05
N GLU A 518 -36.34 27.89 -15.31
CA GLU A 518 -37.22 27.64 -16.46
C GLU A 518 -37.89 26.25 -16.38
N GLY A 519 -39.21 26.21 -16.22
CA GLY A 519 -40.03 24.99 -16.31
C GLY A 519 -40.38 24.28 -15.00
N ILE A 520 -40.09 24.83 -13.82
CA ILE A 520 -40.53 24.27 -12.52
C ILE A 520 -41.56 25.20 -11.91
N SER A 521 -42.84 24.77 -11.91
CA SER A 521 -43.89 25.48 -11.17
C SER A 521 -44.06 24.82 -9.80
N TYR A 522 -43.75 25.57 -8.74
CA TYR A 522 -44.07 25.21 -7.36
C TYR A 522 -45.51 25.61 -6.96
N GLU A 523 -46.36 25.99 -7.94
CA GLU A 523 -47.74 26.38 -7.68
C GLU A 523 -48.52 25.23 -7.00
N GLY A 524 -49.04 25.52 -5.81
CA GLY A 524 -49.81 24.57 -4.99
C GLY A 524 -49.04 23.89 -3.85
N LEU A 525 -47.78 24.25 -3.61
CA LEU A 525 -47.01 23.72 -2.47
C LEU A 525 -47.43 24.43 -1.17
N THR A 526 -47.92 23.66 -0.19
CA THR A 526 -48.40 24.18 1.10
C THR A 526 -47.34 23.96 2.17
N LEU A 527 -46.54 25.00 2.44
CA LEU A 527 -45.42 25.00 3.40
C LEU A 527 -45.76 25.40 4.83
#